data_AF-A0A4P5Y679-F1
#
_entry.id   AF-A0A4P5Y679-F1
#
_cell.length_a   1.000
_cell.length_b   1.000
_cell.length_c   1.000
_cell.angle_alpha   90.00
_cell.angle_beta   90.00
_cell.angle_gamma   90.00
#
_symmetry.space_group_name_H-M   'P 1'
#
loop_
_entity.id
_entity.type
_entity.pdbx_description
1 polymer ?
#
loop_
_entity_poly.entity_id
_entity_poly.type
_entity_poly.pdbx_seq_one_letter_code
_entity_poly.pdbx_strand_id
1 'polypeptide(L)'
;MEPGSIDAWAAPRISPGRRFPTAQIDATLTAGTPPTVMTAPLLVLDHDWHRSRAHLRGQRMRPPPLVAAGCDLVHDAERGRSVAVGGLAVIFGTFPATVEELRALAKSRLHLGEQQARELDAVFSNRLLAVWAWLPTRRQDLYLEYDRATGEDHLWLIGPGEGQHQMIDPSEPGDLDDSLLEALVLNGAAHWGGAGGLARLVERHGRQPLLVAAQVADHLEHHPRDPAATLDLARTAWPWLSTQDEAGWATISGNEHPWVQVQLGRLALRLGMLRAARLLLSATGAHEGLLGGAHIAPIALFDLAQACEALDDVIAAEQAFARYVAARNHDADAWRRLLFCRLRLGRFEVAEEGLRRYRGCGGKDEDLALQLVAAIVRGRWRLTERANVAGFLAPRLATTAALLPETLIDGALRRGPAEPDLRQRLRSAVAGLPAAAAAAALLTAPVLAELRADDQRTEIAATIAEVAVKAGADSGAARAAAESLVGSCA
;
A
#
# COMPACT_ATOMS: atom_id res chain seq x y z
N MET A 1 -4.00 40.26 -15.60
CA MET A 1 -4.98 39.74 -14.64
C MET A 1 -6.21 39.36 -15.43
N GLU A 2 -6.25 38.10 -15.85
CA GLU A 2 -7.41 37.40 -16.42
C GLU A 2 -7.42 36.00 -15.75
N PRO A 3 -8.59 35.40 -15.50
CA PRO A 3 -8.70 34.14 -14.79
C PRO A 3 -8.40 32.97 -15.74
N GLY A 4 -7.41 32.17 -15.39
CA GLY A 4 -7.03 30.95 -16.10
C GLY A 4 -8.10 29.86 -15.99
N SER A 5 -8.53 29.39 -17.16
CA SER A 5 -9.34 28.20 -17.41
C SER A 5 -8.86 26.98 -16.62
N ILE A 6 -9.74 26.41 -15.79
CA ILE A 6 -9.60 25.08 -15.18
C ILE A 6 -10.06 24.08 -16.23
N ASP A 7 -9.12 23.31 -16.78
CA ASP A 7 -9.43 22.25 -17.71
C ASP A 7 -10.35 21.20 -17.07
N ALA A 8 -11.49 21.00 -17.72
CA ALA A 8 -12.52 20.06 -17.35
C ALA A 8 -11.98 18.62 -17.33
N TRP A 9 -12.39 17.88 -16.30
CA TRP A 9 -12.07 16.47 -16.13
C TRP A 9 -12.53 15.66 -17.34
N ALA A 10 -11.58 15.17 -18.12
CA ALA A 10 -11.81 14.30 -19.26
C ALA A 10 -12.35 12.93 -18.81
N ALA A 11 -13.31 12.42 -19.57
CA ALA A 11 -13.92 11.09 -19.46
C ALA A 11 -12.87 9.96 -19.32
N PRO A 12 -13.22 8.82 -18.68
CA PRO A 12 -12.30 7.70 -18.47
C PRO A 12 -11.75 7.18 -19.81
N ARG A 13 -10.43 7.25 -19.96
CA ARG A 13 -9.71 6.67 -21.09
C ARG A 13 -9.72 5.14 -20.96
N ILE A 14 -10.44 4.48 -21.87
CA ILE A 14 -10.29 3.05 -22.16
C ILE A 14 -9.01 2.92 -23.01
N SER A 15 -8.03 2.14 -22.57
CA SER A 15 -6.81 1.89 -23.35
C SER A 15 -7.07 0.82 -24.42
N PRO A 16 -6.78 1.08 -25.72
CA PRO A 16 -7.01 0.11 -26.77
C PRO A 16 -5.91 -0.97 -26.84
N GLY A 17 -6.35 -2.23 -26.87
CA GLY A 17 -5.81 -3.30 -27.72
C GLY A 17 -4.34 -3.71 -27.59
N ARG A 18 -4.08 -4.78 -26.81
CA ARG A 18 -3.16 -5.84 -27.26
C ARG A 18 -4.02 -6.93 -27.92
N ARG A 19 -3.89 -7.11 -29.23
CA ARG A 19 -4.46 -8.28 -29.92
C ARG A 19 -3.69 -9.52 -29.45
N PHE A 20 -4.39 -10.46 -28.82
CA PHE A 20 -3.85 -11.79 -28.54
C PHE A 20 -4.10 -12.69 -29.76
N PRO A 21 -3.21 -13.65 -30.05
CA PRO A 21 -3.38 -14.56 -31.17
C PRO A 21 -4.65 -15.42 -30.98
N THR A 22 -5.47 -15.49 -32.01
CA THR A 22 -6.69 -16.30 -32.06
C THR A 22 -6.31 -17.78 -32.09
N ALA A 23 -6.61 -18.52 -31.03
CA ALA A 23 -6.56 -19.98 -31.04
C ALA A 23 -7.94 -20.52 -31.39
N GLN A 24 -8.00 -21.39 -32.40
CA GLN A 24 -9.21 -22.09 -32.84
C GLN A 24 -9.22 -23.46 -32.13
N ILE A 25 -10.26 -23.80 -31.37
CA ILE A 25 -10.35 -25.08 -30.65
C ILE A 25 -11.75 -25.69 -30.76
N ASP A 26 -11.76 -27.01 -30.82
CA ASP A 26 -12.87 -27.92 -31.10
C ASP A 26 -13.66 -28.30 -29.86
N ALA A 27 -14.97 -28.15 -29.91
CA ALA A 27 -15.90 -28.74 -28.96
C ALA A 27 -16.85 -29.67 -29.72
N THR A 28 -16.68 -30.99 -29.57
CA THR A 28 -17.58 -31.99 -30.14
C THR A 28 -18.86 -32.06 -29.31
N LEU A 29 -19.91 -31.37 -29.75
CA LEU A 29 -21.27 -31.63 -29.28
C LEU A 29 -21.88 -32.72 -30.16
N THR A 30 -21.97 -33.95 -29.64
CA THR A 30 -22.63 -35.07 -30.31
C THR A 30 -24.13 -34.78 -30.45
N ALA A 31 -24.61 -34.79 -31.70
CA ALA A 31 -26.03 -34.63 -32.02
C ALA A 31 -26.80 -35.86 -31.53
N GLY A 32 -27.71 -35.68 -30.55
CA GLY A 32 -28.62 -36.75 -30.13
C GLY A 32 -29.24 -36.62 -28.74
N THR A 33 -28.77 -35.71 -27.89
CA THR A 33 -29.29 -35.60 -26.51
C THR A 33 -30.46 -34.59 -26.46
N PRO A 34 -31.62 -34.91 -25.81
CA PRO A 34 -32.67 -33.91 -25.50
C PRO A 34 -32.07 -32.74 -24.71
N PRO A 35 -32.71 -31.56 -24.57
CA PRO A 35 -32.09 -30.34 -24.01
C PRO A 35 -31.57 -30.62 -22.60
N THR A 36 -30.33 -31.08 -22.55
CA THR A 36 -29.60 -31.47 -21.36
C THR A 36 -29.21 -30.17 -20.72
N VAL A 37 -29.60 -30.02 -19.45
CA VAL A 37 -29.02 -29.10 -18.48
C VAL A 37 -27.57 -28.84 -18.88
N MET A 38 -27.24 -27.59 -19.25
CA MET A 38 -25.86 -27.24 -19.58
C MET A 38 -25.01 -27.56 -18.36
N THR A 39 -24.17 -28.59 -18.47
CA THR A 39 -23.34 -29.08 -17.35
C THR A 39 -21.96 -28.42 -17.31
N ALA A 40 -21.61 -27.63 -18.33
CA ALA A 40 -20.34 -26.93 -18.45
C ALA A 40 -20.51 -25.57 -19.15
N PRO A 41 -19.58 -24.62 -18.91
CA PRO A 41 -19.49 -23.34 -19.62
C PRO A 41 -19.37 -23.50 -21.14
N LEU A 42 -19.95 -22.58 -21.93
CA LEU A 42 -19.81 -22.54 -23.40
C LEU A 42 -18.38 -22.23 -23.83
N LEU A 43 -17.69 -21.32 -23.14
CA LEU A 43 -16.25 -21.15 -23.29
C LEU A 43 -15.53 -22.21 -22.46
N VAL A 44 -14.85 -23.13 -23.15
CA VAL A 44 -14.12 -24.22 -22.49
C VAL A 44 -13.04 -23.63 -21.57
N LEU A 45 -12.96 -24.17 -20.35
CA LEU A 45 -12.04 -23.68 -19.31
C LEU A 45 -10.56 -23.88 -19.64
N ASP A 46 -10.24 -24.65 -20.68
CA ASP A 46 -8.88 -24.85 -21.20
C ASP A 46 -8.46 -23.78 -22.22
N HIS A 47 -9.38 -22.88 -22.62
CA HIS A 47 -9.08 -21.77 -23.50
C HIS A 47 -7.96 -20.91 -22.91
N ASP A 48 -7.07 -20.38 -23.77
CA ASP A 48 -5.88 -19.62 -23.36
C ASP A 48 -6.18 -18.49 -22.38
N TRP A 49 -7.37 -17.89 -22.51
CA TRP A 49 -7.85 -16.86 -21.59
C TRP A 49 -8.14 -17.40 -20.17
N HIS A 50 -8.89 -18.50 -20.06
CA HIS A 50 -9.17 -19.13 -18.78
C HIS A 50 -7.88 -19.66 -18.14
N ARG A 51 -6.94 -20.20 -18.94
CA ARG A 51 -5.59 -20.58 -18.49
C ARG A 51 -4.78 -19.39 -17.99
N SER A 52 -4.76 -18.28 -18.73
CA SER A 52 -4.05 -17.06 -18.35
C SER A 52 -4.62 -16.48 -17.06
N ARG A 53 -5.94 -16.41 -16.91
CA ARG A 53 -6.56 -15.99 -15.64
C ARG A 53 -6.30 -16.99 -14.52
N ALA A 54 -6.39 -18.31 -14.76
CA ALA A 54 -6.05 -19.34 -13.78
C ALA A 54 -4.60 -19.19 -13.29
N HIS A 55 -3.69 -18.86 -14.20
CA HIS A 55 -2.30 -18.55 -13.86
C HIS A 55 -2.19 -17.31 -12.96
N LEU A 56 -2.90 -16.22 -13.26
CA LEU A 56 -2.95 -15.04 -12.40
C LEU A 56 -3.52 -15.38 -11.00
N ARG A 57 -4.61 -16.14 -10.94
CA ARG A 57 -5.22 -16.64 -9.69
C ARG A 57 -4.23 -17.49 -8.88
N GLY A 58 -3.52 -18.40 -9.55
CA GLY A 58 -2.55 -19.32 -8.94
C GLY A 58 -1.25 -18.64 -8.48
N GLN A 59 -0.79 -17.61 -9.18
CA GLN A 59 0.41 -16.84 -8.86
C GLN A 59 0.19 -15.70 -7.87
N ARG A 60 -1.00 -15.58 -7.27
CA ARG A 60 -1.37 -14.50 -6.33
C ARG A 60 -1.27 -13.10 -6.98
N MET A 61 -1.43 -13.02 -8.30
CA MET A 61 -1.54 -11.75 -9.03
C MET A 61 -3.03 -11.42 -9.24
N ARG A 62 -3.37 -10.13 -9.32
CA ARG A 62 -4.77 -9.70 -9.51
C ARG A 62 -5.14 -9.79 -10.99
N PRO A 63 -6.12 -10.62 -11.38
CA PRO A 63 -6.72 -10.54 -12.70
C PRO A 63 -7.36 -9.17 -12.93
N PRO A 64 -7.55 -8.75 -14.20
CA PRO A 64 -8.39 -7.58 -14.49
C PRO A 64 -9.78 -7.75 -13.85
N PRO A 65 -10.29 -6.71 -13.17
CA PRO A 65 -11.44 -6.83 -12.28
C PRO A 65 -12.70 -7.25 -13.02
N LEU A 66 -12.97 -6.61 -14.17
CA LEU A 66 -14.13 -6.89 -15.00
C LEU A 66 -13.70 -6.95 -16.46
N VAL A 67 -14.08 -8.03 -17.13
CA VAL A 67 -13.76 -8.29 -18.54
C VAL A 67 -15.00 -8.78 -19.25
N ALA A 68 -15.22 -8.30 -20.47
CA ALA A 68 -16.24 -8.81 -21.37
C ALA A 68 -15.59 -9.31 -22.66
N ALA A 69 -16.12 -10.40 -23.22
CA ALA A 69 -15.74 -10.90 -24.53
C ALA A 69 -16.99 -11.17 -25.35
N GLY A 70 -16.94 -10.79 -26.61
CA GLY A 70 -17.94 -11.16 -27.59
C GLY A 70 -17.54 -12.48 -28.22
N CYS A 71 -18.48 -13.40 -28.31
CA CYS A 71 -18.25 -14.76 -28.78
C CYS A 71 -19.12 -15.09 -29.99
N ASP A 72 -18.48 -15.67 -30.99
CA ASP A 72 -19.12 -16.15 -32.21
C ASP A 72 -19.29 -17.67 -32.15
N LEU A 73 -20.47 -18.13 -32.55
CA LEU A 73 -20.73 -19.55 -32.75
C LEU A 73 -20.29 -19.92 -34.15
N VAL A 74 -19.18 -20.63 -34.25
CA VAL A 74 -18.70 -21.20 -35.50
C VAL A 74 -19.28 -22.60 -35.62
N HIS A 75 -19.91 -22.90 -36.76
CA HIS A 75 -20.38 -24.25 -37.03
C HIS A 75 -19.37 -24.94 -37.95
N ASP A 76 -18.75 -25.99 -37.43
CA ASP A 76 -17.86 -26.88 -38.17
C ASP A 76 -18.65 -28.15 -38.54
N ALA A 77 -18.62 -28.51 -39.82
CA ALA A 77 -19.33 -29.67 -40.35
C ALA A 77 -18.79 -31.01 -39.80
N GLU A 78 -17.53 -31.09 -39.40
CA GLU A 78 -16.92 -32.31 -38.84
C GLU A 78 -16.99 -32.34 -37.30
N ARG A 79 -17.01 -31.17 -36.66
CA ARG A 79 -16.78 -31.05 -35.22
C ARG A 79 -17.96 -30.49 -34.42
N GLY A 80 -19.01 -30.00 -35.10
CA GLY A 80 -20.20 -29.45 -34.46
C GLY A 80 -20.10 -27.95 -34.20
N ARG A 81 -20.74 -27.45 -33.14
CA ARG A 81 -20.70 -26.01 -32.78
C ARG A 81 -19.46 -25.74 -31.92
N SER A 82 -18.58 -24.84 -32.37
CA SER A 82 -17.48 -24.29 -31.59
C SER A 82 -17.73 -22.81 -31.27
N VAL A 83 -17.13 -22.33 -30.18
CA VAL A 83 -17.23 -20.93 -29.75
C VAL A 83 -15.87 -20.27 -29.97
N ALA A 84 -15.83 -19.22 -30.77
CA ALA A 84 -14.64 -18.41 -30.99
C ALA A 84 -14.79 -17.05 -30.30
N VAL A 85 -13.72 -16.56 -29.66
CA VAL A 85 -13.70 -15.21 -29.08
C VAL A 85 -13.43 -14.20 -30.20
N GLY A 86 -14.46 -13.44 -30.59
CA GLY A 86 -14.36 -12.41 -31.63
C GLY A 86 -13.67 -11.12 -31.16
N GLY A 87 -13.77 -10.82 -29.86
CA GLY A 87 -13.11 -9.67 -29.25
C GLY A 87 -13.18 -9.69 -27.72
N LEU A 88 -12.26 -8.97 -27.06
CA LEU A 88 -12.18 -8.88 -25.60
C LEU A 88 -11.96 -7.43 -25.15
N ALA A 89 -12.65 -7.02 -24.09
CA ALA A 89 -12.60 -5.71 -23.49
C ALA A 89 -12.40 -5.79 -21.98
N VAL A 90 -11.43 -5.03 -21.45
CA VAL A 90 -11.30 -4.81 -20.01
C VAL A 90 -12.13 -3.57 -19.64
N ILE A 91 -13.06 -3.72 -18.69
CA ILE A 91 -13.98 -2.66 -18.29
C ILE A 91 -13.39 -1.96 -17.06
N PHE A 92 -13.17 -0.65 -17.18
CA PHE A 92 -12.71 0.22 -16.10
C PHE A 92 -13.82 1.19 -15.69
N GLY A 93 -13.79 1.64 -14.44
CA GLY A 93 -14.70 2.70 -13.98
C GLY A 93 -16.13 2.25 -13.65
N THR A 94 -16.44 0.96 -13.82
CA THR A 94 -17.72 0.37 -13.41
C THR A 94 -17.47 -1.06 -12.95
N PHE A 95 -18.08 -1.47 -11.85
CA PHE A 95 -18.08 -2.85 -11.40
C PHE A 95 -19.44 -3.13 -10.72
N PRO A 96 -20.11 -4.26 -11.03
CA PRO A 96 -21.44 -4.54 -10.49
C PRO A 96 -21.36 -4.90 -9.01
N ALA A 97 -22.27 -4.31 -8.22
CA ALA A 97 -22.41 -4.60 -6.79
C ALA A 97 -23.22 -5.89 -6.53
N THR A 98 -24.04 -6.33 -7.49
CA THR A 98 -24.89 -7.53 -7.37
C THR A 98 -24.89 -8.38 -8.64
N VAL A 99 -25.34 -9.62 -8.52
CA VAL A 99 -25.56 -10.54 -9.64
C VAL A 99 -26.56 -9.94 -10.63
N GLU A 100 -27.62 -9.29 -10.14
CA GLU A 100 -28.59 -8.60 -10.99
C GLU A 100 -27.94 -7.46 -11.80
N GLU A 101 -27.08 -6.66 -11.17
CA GLU A 101 -26.34 -5.60 -11.86
C GLU A 101 -25.37 -6.16 -12.89
N LEU A 102 -24.71 -7.29 -12.62
CA LEU A 102 -23.83 -7.96 -13.57
C LEU A 102 -24.62 -8.46 -14.80
N ARG A 103 -25.80 -9.05 -14.58
CA ARG A 103 -26.72 -9.47 -15.64
C ARG A 103 -27.24 -8.27 -16.44
N ALA A 104 -27.62 -7.20 -15.74
CA ALA A 104 -28.04 -5.95 -16.38
C ALA A 104 -26.92 -5.34 -17.23
N LEU A 105 -25.68 -5.40 -16.74
CA LEU A 105 -24.51 -4.95 -17.49
C LEU A 105 -24.34 -5.71 -18.81
N ALA A 106 -24.45 -7.04 -18.77
CA ALA A 106 -24.35 -7.89 -19.96
C ALA A 106 -25.49 -7.68 -20.97
N LYS A 107 -26.70 -7.39 -20.45
CA LYS A 107 -27.89 -7.07 -21.25
C LYS A 107 -27.82 -5.67 -21.84
N SER A 108 -27.19 -4.74 -21.12
CA SER A 108 -27.02 -3.36 -21.56
C SER A 108 -25.95 -3.26 -22.65
N ARG A 109 -26.21 -2.42 -23.64
CA ARG A 109 -25.11 -1.83 -24.41
C ARG A 109 -24.58 -0.73 -23.51
N LEU A 110 -23.48 -0.99 -22.79
CA LEU A 110 -22.78 0.02 -21.97
C LEU A 110 -22.91 1.40 -22.62
N HIS A 111 -23.29 2.43 -21.86
CA HIS A 111 -23.44 3.78 -22.39
C HIS A 111 -22.05 4.36 -22.72
N LEU A 112 -21.54 4.00 -23.89
CA LEU A 112 -20.23 4.36 -24.40
C LEU A 112 -20.34 5.59 -25.30
N GLY A 113 -19.33 6.44 -25.29
CA GLY A 113 -19.21 7.50 -26.30
C GLY A 113 -19.10 6.90 -27.71
N GLU A 114 -19.46 7.65 -28.75
CA GLU A 114 -19.53 7.15 -30.14
C GLU A 114 -18.23 6.44 -30.60
N GLN A 115 -17.08 6.98 -30.25
CA GLN A 115 -15.78 6.39 -30.60
C GLN A 115 -15.53 5.07 -29.86
N GLN A 116 -15.83 5.02 -28.56
CA GLN A 116 -15.69 3.80 -27.74
C GLN A 116 -16.67 2.71 -28.17
N ALA A 117 -17.88 3.10 -28.57
CA ALA A 117 -18.89 2.20 -29.10
C ALA A 117 -18.41 1.52 -30.40
N ARG A 118 -17.79 2.27 -31.32
CA ARG A 118 -17.19 1.71 -32.54
C ARG A 118 -16.02 0.76 -32.25
N GLU A 119 -15.17 1.11 -31.28
CA GLU A 119 -14.01 0.28 -30.90
C GLU A 119 -14.43 -1.04 -30.23
N LEU A 120 -15.54 -1.04 -29.50
CA LEU A 120 -16.04 -2.19 -28.74
C LEU A 120 -17.17 -2.94 -29.46
N ASP A 121 -17.47 -2.59 -30.71
CA ASP A 121 -18.52 -3.22 -31.52
C ASP A 121 -18.27 -4.72 -31.68
N ALA A 122 -17.02 -5.12 -31.95
CA ALA A 122 -16.61 -6.53 -32.04
C ALA A 122 -16.70 -7.31 -30.72
N VAL A 123 -17.03 -6.65 -29.60
CA VAL A 123 -17.27 -7.29 -28.30
C VAL A 123 -18.76 -7.28 -27.98
N PHE A 124 -19.40 -6.11 -28.13
CA PHE A 124 -20.78 -5.88 -27.74
C PHE A 124 -21.80 -6.04 -28.87
N SER A 125 -21.43 -6.52 -30.06
CA SER A 125 -22.40 -6.82 -31.14
C SER A 125 -22.52 -8.31 -31.46
N ASN A 126 -21.70 -9.16 -30.82
CA ASN A 126 -21.78 -10.61 -31.00
C ASN A 126 -23.01 -11.20 -30.32
N ARG A 127 -23.42 -12.39 -30.79
CA ARG A 127 -24.59 -13.10 -30.28
C ARG A 127 -24.41 -13.52 -28.82
N LEU A 128 -23.27 -14.13 -28.53
CA LEU A 128 -22.92 -14.55 -27.17
C LEU A 128 -22.02 -13.48 -26.55
N LEU A 129 -22.34 -13.09 -25.32
CA LEU A 129 -21.50 -12.24 -24.50
C LEU A 129 -21.04 -13.03 -23.27
N ALA A 130 -19.74 -13.00 -23.03
CA ALA A 130 -19.08 -13.64 -21.91
C ALA A 130 -18.50 -12.56 -20.98
N VAL A 131 -18.82 -12.58 -19.70
CA VAL A 131 -18.36 -11.57 -18.72
C VAL A 131 -17.72 -12.26 -17.52
N TRP A 132 -16.53 -11.81 -17.13
CA TRP A 132 -15.80 -12.29 -15.94
C TRP A 132 -15.68 -11.16 -14.93
N ALA A 133 -16.18 -11.39 -13.73
CA ALA A 133 -15.96 -10.55 -12.55
C ALA A 133 -15.05 -11.26 -11.55
N TRP A 134 -13.91 -10.65 -11.24
CA TRP A 134 -12.96 -11.19 -10.27
C TRP A 134 -13.49 -11.00 -8.84
N LEU A 135 -13.53 -12.08 -8.06
CA LEU A 135 -13.88 -12.09 -6.63
C LEU A 135 -12.62 -12.35 -5.79
N PRO A 136 -11.96 -11.30 -5.26
CA PRO A 136 -10.61 -11.42 -4.68
C PRO A 136 -10.52 -12.35 -3.47
N THR A 137 -11.53 -12.34 -2.61
CA THR A 137 -11.58 -13.09 -1.35
C THR A 137 -11.89 -14.56 -1.57
N ARG A 138 -12.74 -14.88 -2.55
CA ARG A 138 -13.00 -16.26 -2.99
C ARG A 138 -11.89 -16.85 -3.84
N ARG A 139 -11.05 -15.99 -4.42
CA ARG A 139 -10.07 -16.35 -5.46
C ARG A 139 -10.71 -17.03 -6.67
N GLN A 140 -11.91 -16.57 -7.03
CA GLN A 140 -12.74 -17.13 -8.08
C GLN A 140 -13.15 -16.05 -9.08
N ASP A 141 -13.48 -16.47 -10.30
CA ASP A 141 -14.19 -15.62 -11.25
C ASP A 141 -15.67 -15.96 -11.22
N LEU A 142 -16.52 -14.95 -11.06
CA LEU A 142 -17.93 -15.06 -11.43
C LEU A 142 -18.03 -14.84 -12.93
N TYR A 143 -18.43 -15.89 -13.63
CA TYR A 143 -18.47 -15.94 -15.08
C TYR A 143 -19.91 -16.02 -15.56
N LEU A 144 -20.31 -15.05 -16.38
CA LEU A 144 -21.65 -14.91 -16.94
C LEU A 144 -21.59 -15.11 -18.45
N GLU A 145 -22.45 -15.98 -18.96
CA GLU A 145 -22.71 -16.15 -20.38
C GLU A 145 -24.11 -15.63 -20.68
N TYR A 146 -24.25 -14.80 -21.71
CA TYR A 146 -25.54 -14.25 -22.13
C TYR A 146 -25.74 -14.46 -23.63
N ASP A 147 -26.77 -15.22 -24.01
CA ASP A 147 -27.21 -15.36 -25.41
C ASP A 147 -28.27 -14.33 -25.72
N ARG A 148 -27.93 -13.37 -26.57
CA ARG A 148 -28.83 -12.29 -26.97
C ARG A 148 -29.98 -12.73 -27.86
N ALA A 149 -29.83 -13.87 -28.55
CA ALA A 149 -30.86 -14.37 -29.42
C ALA A 149 -32.01 -15.00 -28.62
N THR A 150 -31.69 -15.68 -27.51
CA THR A 150 -32.68 -16.34 -26.65
C THR A 150 -33.05 -15.51 -25.43
N GLY A 151 -32.17 -14.59 -25.01
CA GLY A 151 -32.28 -13.83 -23.76
C GLY A 151 -31.87 -14.63 -22.52
N GLU A 152 -31.33 -15.84 -22.70
CA GLU A 152 -30.90 -16.71 -21.61
C GLU A 152 -29.52 -16.30 -21.09
N ASP A 153 -29.34 -16.41 -19.78
CA ASP A 153 -28.06 -16.24 -19.11
C ASP A 153 -27.70 -17.41 -18.20
N HIS A 154 -26.42 -17.75 -18.18
CA HIS A 154 -25.85 -18.79 -17.34
C HIS A 154 -24.72 -18.20 -16.48
N LEU A 155 -24.78 -18.45 -15.18
CA LEU A 155 -23.73 -18.03 -14.26
C LEU A 155 -22.93 -19.22 -13.74
N TRP A 156 -21.63 -19.01 -13.63
CA TRP A 156 -20.67 -20.00 -13.20
C TRP A 156 -19.70 -19.36 -12.21
N LEU A 157 -19.39 -20.06 -11.13
CA LEU A 157 -18.20 -19.79 -10.34
C LEU A 157 -17.05 -20.63 -10.88
N ILE A 158 -15.95 -19.98 -11.24
CA ILE A 158 -14.74 -20.64 -11.75
C ILE A 158 -13.65 -20.58 -10.69
N GLY A 159 -13.23 -21.77 -10.27
CA GLY A 159 -12.23 -22.00 -9.24
C GLY A 159 -10.78 -21.67 -9.64
N PRO A 160 -9.88 -21.66 -8.66
CA PRO A 160 -8.44 -21.56 -8.90
C PRO A 160 -7.82 -22.86 -9.45
N GLY A 161 -8.43 -24.03 -9.21
CA GLY A 161 -7.96 -25.31 -9.75
C GLY A 161 -8.49 -25.63 -11.15
N GLU A 162 -7.75 -26.45 -11.90
CA GLU A 162 -8.21 -26.93 -13.21
C GLU A 162 -9.54 -27.67 -13.10
N GLY A 163 -10.48 -27.35 -14.01
CA GLY A 163 -11.80 -27.98 -14.05
C GLY A 163 -12.75 -27.62 -12.90
N GLN A 164 -12.33 -26.80 -11.92
CA GLN A 164 -13.22 -26.35 -10.84
C GLN A 164 -14.22 -25.33 -11.37
N HIS A 165 -15.47 -25.75 -11.53
CA HIS A 165 -16.57 -24.85 -11.86
C HIS A 165 -17.87 -25.32 -11.21
N GLN A 166 -18.73 -24.36 -10.91
CA GLN A 166 -20.05 -24.60 -10.34
C GLN A 166 -21.07 -23.70 -11.05
N MET A 167 -22.13 -24.28 -11.60
CA MET A 167 -23.26 -23.50 -12.11
C MET A 167 -24.02 -22.88 -10.95
N ILE A 168 -24.39 -21.62 -11.10
CA ILE A 168 -25.12 -20.84 -10.10
C ILE A 168 -26.52 -20.58 -10.61
N ASP A 169 -27.52 -20.82 -9.77
CA ASP A 169 -28.88 -20.37 -10.04
C ASP A 169 -28.95 -18.84 -9.87
N PRO A 170 -29.28 -18.09 -10.93
CA PRO A 170 -29.38 -16.62 -10.85
C PRO A 170 -30.48 -16.13 -9.91
N SER A 171 -31.46 -16.97 -9.57
CA SER A 171 -32.58 -16.64 -8.68
C SER A 171 -32.24 -16.82 -7.20
N GLU A 172 -31.20 -17.59 -6.89
CA GLU A 172 -30.70 -17.83 -5.54
C GLU A 172 -29.18 -17.57 -5.48
N PRO A 173 -28.75 -16.30 -5.62
CA PRO A 173 -27.32 -15.96 -5.72
C PRO A 173 -26.53 -16.21 -4.42
N GLY A 174 -27.20 -16.58 -3.32
CA GLY A 174 -26.56 -16.85 -2.04
C GLY A 174 -25.79 -15.64 -1.51
N ASP A 175 -24.50 -15.83 -1.26
CA ASP A 175 -23.57 -14.83 -0.73
C ASP A 175 -22.71 -14.14 -1.82
N LEU A 176 -23.10 -14.28 -3.09
CA LEU A 176 -22.39 -13.68 -4.22
C LEU A 176 -22.52 -12.17 -4.28
N ASP A 177 -23.67 -11.62 -3.89
CA ASP A 177 -23.87 -10.17 -3.86
C ASP A 177 -22.92 -9.51 -2.86
N ASP A 178 -22.75 -10.09 -1.67
CA ASP A 178 -21.77 -9.61 -0.69
C ASP A 178 -20.34 -9.69 -1.25
N SER A 179 -20.03 -10.74 -2.02
CA SER A 179 -18.71 -10.92 -2.65
C SER A 179 -18.44 -9.96 -3.79
N LEU A 180 -19.48 -9.59 -4.55
CA LEU A 180 -19.41 -8.59 -5.61
C LEU A 180 -19.27 -7.19 -5.03
N LEU A 181 -20.04 -6.87 -3.99
CA LEU A 181 -19.93 -5.62 -3.25
C LEU A 181 -18.54 -5.47 -2.63
N GLU A 182 -18.01 -6.54 -2.05
CA GLU A 182 -16.64 -6.58 -1.55
C GLU A 182 -15.62 -6.37 -2.68
N ALA A 183 -15.76 -7.08 -3.80
CA ALA A 183 -14.88 -6.91 -4.95
C ALA A 183 -14.91 -5.47 -5.48
N LEU A 184 -16.09 -4.85 -5.58
CA LEU A 184 -16.26 -3.45 -5.93
C LEU A 184 -15.45 -2.53 -5.00
N VAL A 185 -15.58 -2.72 -3.68
CA VAL A 185 -14.85 -1.95 -2.66
C VAL A 185 -13.33 -2.17 -2.76
N LEU A 186 -12.88 -3.39 -3.00
CA LEU A 186 -11.46 -3.71 -3.11
C LEU A 186 -10.81 -3.23 -4.42
N ASN A 187 -11.60 -3.04 -5.47
CA ASN A 187 -11.14 -2.48 -6.74
C ASN A 187 -10.97 -0.95 -6.71
N GLY A 188 -11.62 -0.27 -5.76
CA GLY A 188 -11.34 1.13 -5.41
C GLY A 188 -12.26 2.17 -6.05
N ALA A 189 -12.05 3.44 -5.67
CA ALA A 189 -13.01 4.54 -5.88
C ALA A 189 -13.38 4.85 -7.33
N ALA A 190 -12.50 4.51 -8.27
CA ALA A 190 -12.79 4.63 -9.69
C ALA A 190 -13.98 3.75 -10.12
N HIS A 191 -14.21 2.61 -9.47
CA HIS A 191 -15.23 1.63 -9.89
C HIS A 191 -16.63 1.92 -9.33
N TRP A 192 -16.73 2.59 -8.19
CA TRP A 192 -18.03 3.03 -7.65
C TRP A 192 -18.37 4.49 -7.97
N GLY A 193 -17.50 5.23 -8.66
CA GLY A 193 -17.79 6.61 -9.09
C GLY A 193 -17.58 7.67 -7.99
N GLY A 194 -16.58 7.49 -7.14
CA GLY A 194 -16.21 8.44 -6.08
C GLY A 194 -17.28 8.62 -4.98
N ALA A 195 -17.19 9.72 -4.22
CA ALA A 195 -18.07 9.98 -3.07
C ALA A 195 -19.57 9.88 -3.39
N GLY A 196 -20.01 10.45 -4.52
CA GLY A 196 -21.42 10.44 -4.91
C GLY A 196 -21.96 9.05 -5.26
N GLY A 197 -21.14 8.20 -5.90
CA GLY A 197 -21.54 6.83 -6.16
C GLY A 197 -21.46 5.93 -4.93
N LEU A 198 -20.52 6.20 -4.02
CA LEU A 198 -20.47 5.52 -2.72
C LEU A 198 -21.69 5.82 -1.84
N ALA A 199 -22.16 7.08 -1.83
CA ALA A 199 -23.38 7.46 -1.13
C ALA A 199 -24.60 6.66 -1.65
N ARG A 200 -24.73 6.53 -2.98
CA ARG A 200 -25.78 5.70 -3.59
C ARG A 200 -25.65 4.22 -3.22
N LEU A 201 -24.43 3.68 -3.10
CA LEU A 201 -24.23 2.30 -2.64
C LEU A 201 -24.72 2.13 -1.19
N VAL A 202 -24.41 3.06 -0.30
CA VAL A 202 -24.88 3.03 1.09
C VAL A 202 -26.40 3.17 1.19
N GLU A 203 -27.02 3.99 0.34
CA GLU A 203 -28.48 4.10 0.27
C GLU A 203 -29.15 2.78 -0.15
N ARG A 204 -28.55 2.06 -1.12
CA ARG A 204 -29.11 0.81 -1.66
C ARG A 204 -28.82 -0.41 -0.80
N HIS A 205 -27.61 -0.53 -0.27
CA HIS A 205 -27.13 -1.73 0.45
C HIS A 205 -27.06 -1.52 1.97
N GLY A 206 -27.39 -0.32 2.44
CA GLY A 206 -27.33 0.04 3.85
C GLY A 206 -25.92 0.37 4.34
N ARG A 207 -25.80 0.52 5.67
CA ARG A 207 -24.55 0.88 6.35
C ARG A 207 -23.71 -0.35 6.69
N GLN A 208 -23.45 -1.16 5.68
CA GLN A 208 -22.57 -2.31 5.86
C GLN A 208 -21.15 -1.86 6.25
N PRO A 209 -20.46 -2.59 7.13
CA PRO A 209 -19.09 -2.32 7.55
C PRO A 209 -18.13 -1.92 6.41
N LEU A 210 -18.15 -2.67 5.30
CA LEU A 210 -17.29 -2.41 4.14
C LEU A 210 -17.56 -1.07 3.46
N LEU A 211 -18.83 -0.69 3.31
CA LEU A 211 -19.21 0.57 2.67
C LEU A 211 -18.89 1.77 3.56
N VAL A 212 -19.12 1.67 4.87
CA VAL A 212 -18.73 2.71 5.82
C VAL A 212 -17.21 2.86 5.87
N ALA A 213 -16.46 1.75 5.87
CA ALA A 213 -15.00 1.80 5.76
C ALA A 213 -14.52 2.46 4.44
N ALA A 214 -15.26 2.31 3.34
CA ALA A 214 -14.97 3.01 2.10
C ALA A 214 -15.22 4.51 2.20
N GLN A 215 -16.27 4.93 2.93
CA GLN A 215 -16.53 6.35 3.18
C GLN A 215 -15.43 6.94 4.05
N VAL A 216 -14.95 6.19 5.05
CA VAL A 216 -13.79 6.56 5.87
C VAL A 216 -12.54 6.71 5.00
N ALA A 217 -12.26 5.76 4.10
CA ALA A 217 -11.11 5.82 3.22
C ALA A 217 -11.12 7.06 2.31
N ASP A 218 -12.26 7.30 1.65
CA ASP A 218 -12.48 8.44 0.75
C ASP A 218 -12.37 9.78 1.50
N HIS A 219 -12.98 9.87 2.70
CA HIS A 219 -12.91 11.08 3.51
C HIS A 219 -11.49 11.35 4.04
N LEU A 220 -10.74 10.33 4.45
CA LEU A 220 -9.33 10.49 4.87
C LEU A 220 -8.43 10.98 3.73
N GLU A 221 -8.74 10.59 2.49
CA GLU A 221 -7.97 10.99 1.31
C GLU A 221 -8.23 12.46 0.95
N HIS A 222 -9.48 12.89 0.96
CA HIS A 222 -9.87 14.26 0.58
C HIS A 222 -9.80 15.27 1.74
N HIS A 223 -9.93 14.82 2.99
CA HIS A 223 -9.94 15.66 4.20
C HIS A 223 -8.94 15.16 5.27
N PRO A 224 -7.64 15.04 4.96
CA PRO A 224 -6.65 14.45 5.86
C PRO A 224 -6.41 15.23 7.16
N ARG A 225 -6.91 16.46 7.25
CA ARG A 225 -6.79 17.34 8.43
C ARG A 225 -7.99 17.27 9.37
N ASP A 226 -9.03 16.51 9.01
CA ASP A 226 -10.25 16.36 9.82
C ASP A 226 -10.55 14.88 10.17
N PRO A 227 -9.69 14.26 10.99
CA PRO A 227 -9.94 12.89 11.43
C PRO A 227 -11.14 12.77 12.39
N ALA A 228 -11.58 13.88 13.01
CA ALA A 228 -12.73 13.88 13.91
C ALA A 228 -14.05 13.70 13.13
N ALA A 229 -14.25 14.44 12.03
CA ALA A 229 -15.40 14.22 11.16
C ALA A 229 -15.40 12.80 10.55
N THR A 230 -14.20 12.28 10.23
CA THR A 230 -14.05 10.90 9.76
C THR A 230 -14.49 9.87 10.82
N LEU A 231 -14.19 10.12 12.10
CA LEU A 231 -14.63 9.26 13.19
C LEU A 231 -16.16 9.25 13.32
N ASP A 232 -16.83 10.39 13.11
CA ASP A 232 -18.28 10.45 13.14
C ASP A 232 -18.92 9.63 12.00
N LEU A 233 -18.28 9.56 10.83
CA LEU A 233 -18.66 8.61 9.77
C LEU A 233 -18.49 7.16 10.22
N ALA A 234 -17.34 6.80 10.81
CA ALA A 234 -17.09 5.45 11.30
C ALA A 234 -18.12 5.03 12.36
N ARG A 235 -18.53 5.94 13.24
CA ARG A 235 -19.55 5.70 14.29
C ARG A 235 -20.93 5.33 13.77
N THR A 236 -21.20 5.55 12.48
CA THR A 236 -22.45 5.10 11.86
C THR A 236 -22.56 3.57 11.76
N ALA A 237 -21.43 2.86 11.72
CA ALA A 237 -21.35 1.39 11.80
C ALA A 237 -20.82 0.90 13.15
N TRP A 238 -19.93 1.66 13.80
CA TRP A 238 -19.35 1.30 15.11
C TRP A 238 -19.57 2.40 16.17
N PRO A 239 -20.78 2.54 16.73
CA PRO A 239 -21.13 3.64 17.62
C PRO A 239 -20.28 3.76 18.89
N TRP A 240 -19.66 2.65 19.32
CA TRP A 240 -18.81 2.59 20.51
C TRP A 240 -17.39 3.11 20.30
N LEU A 241 -16.99 3.46 19.06
CA LEU A 241 -15.65 4.01 18.83
C LEU A 241 -15.49 5.37 19.50
N SER A 242 -14.38 5.52 20.24
CA SER A 242 -14.06 6.70 21.03
C SER A 242 -12.60 7.08 20.86
N THR A 243 -12.28 8.36 20.98
CA THR A 243 -10.90 8.86 21.08
C THR A 243 -10.32 8.74 22.48
N GLN A 244 -11.17 8.48 23.48
CA GLN A 244 -10.78 8.38 24.89
C GLN A 244 -10.47 6.95 25.32
N ASP A 245 -11.02 5.96 24.61
CA ASP A 245 -10.87 4.55 24.95
C ASP A 245 -10.46 3.72 23.72
N GLU A 246 -9.25 3.15 23.78
CA GLU A 246 -8.73 2.27 22.73
C GLU A 246 -9.35 0.86 22.78
N ALA A 247 -9.99 0.45 23.88
CA ALA A 247 -10.54 -0.91 24.03
C ALA A 247 -11.63 -1.21 23.01
N GLY A 248 -12.49 -0.22 22.71
CA GLY A 248 -13.52 -0.34 21.67
C GLY A 248 -12.94 -0.67 20.29
N TRP A 249 -11.73 -0.20 19.99
CA TRP A 249 -11.07 -0.47 18.70
C TRP A 249 -10.57 -1.90 18.59
N ALA A 250 -10.18 -2.52 19.71
CA ALA A 250 -9.71 -3.90 19.70
C ALA A 250 -10.79 -4.89 19.26
N THR A 251 -12.07 -4.56 19.48
CA THR A 251 -13.21 -5.40 19.05
C THR A 251 -13.33 -5.56 17.53
N ILE A 252 -12.75 -4.65 16.74
CA ILE A 252 -12.75 -4.73 15.27
C ILE A 252 -11.76 -5.81 14.81
N SER A 253 -10.65 -5.97 15.52
CA SER A 253 -9.59 -6.92 15.16
C SER A 253 -10.11 -8.36 15.25
N GLY A 254 -10.12 -9.06 14.11
CA GLY A 254 -10.54 -10.47 14.03
C GLY A 254 -12.05 -10.69 13.88
N ASN A 255 -12.88 -9.65 14.09
CA ASN A 255 -14.33 -9.72 13.86
C ASN A 255 -14.74 -9.08 12.52
N GLU A 256 -14.00 -8.06 12.08
CA GLU A 256 -14.31 -7.33 10.86
C GLU A 256 -13.41 -7.72 9.69
N HIS A 257 -13.87 -7.43 8.47
CA HIS A 257 -13.11 -7.70 7.26
C HIS A 257 -11.71 -7.01 7.30
N PRO A 258 -10.61 -7.65 6.85
CA PRO A 258 -9.27 -7.06 6.95
C PRO A 258 -9.13 -5.68 6.29
N TRP A 259 -9.87 -5.41 5.22
CA TRP A 259 -9.88 -4.09 4.61
C TRP A 259 -10.52 -3.01 5.50
N VAL A 260 -11.56 -3.35 6.26
CA VAL A 260 -12.13 -2.48 7.29
C VAL A 260 -11.08 -2.19 8.36
N GLN A 261 -10.38 -3.21 8.83
CA GLN A 261 -9.29 -3.07 9.81
C GLN A 261 -8.20 -2.12 9.29
N VAL A 262 -7.84 -2.19 8.00
CA VAL A 262 -6.92 -1.23 7.38
C VAL A 262 -7.46 0.19 7.52
N GLN A 263 -8.66 0.48 7.01
CA GLN A 263 -9.16 1.87 6.97
C GLN A 263 -9.37 2.46 8.37
N LEU A 264 -9.88 1.65 9.31
CA LEU A 264 -10.03 2.08 10.71
C LEU A 264 -8.69 2.20 11.43
N GLY A 265 -7.69 1.35 11.11
CA GLY A 265 -6.33 1.49 11.60
C GLY A 265 -5.66 2.80 11.13
N ARG A 266 -5.90 3.19 9.87
CA ARG A 266 -5.46 4.48 9.32
C ARG A 266 -6.14 5.66 10.00
N LEU A 267 -7.45 5.56 10.25
CA LEU A 267 -8.19 6.55 11.02
C LEU A 267 -7.63 6.68 12.44
N ALA A 268 -7.44 5.56 13.15
CA ALA A 268 -6.85 5.54 14.49
C ALA A 268 -5.48 6.21 14.52
N LEU A 269 -4.63 5.97 13.52
CA LEU A 269 -3.33 6.63 13.39
C LEU A 269 -3.47 8.15 13.26
N ARG A 270 -4.42 8.63 12.45
CA ARG A 270 -4.67 10.08 12.27
C ARG A 270 -5.26 10.74 13.52
N LEU A 271 -6.00 9.98 14.33
CA LEU A 271 -6.51 10.39 15.63
C LEU A 271 -5.44 10.35 16.74
N GLY A 272 -4.23 9.84 16.47
CA GLY A 272 -3.17 9.67 17.46
C GLY A 272 -3.35 8.46 18.38
N MET A 273 -4.27 7.55 18.07
CA MET A 273 -4.56 6.32 18.81
C MET A 273 -3.60 5.21 18.39
N LEU A 274 -2.34 5.34 18.80
CA LEU A 274 -1.24 4.58 18.22
C LEU A 274 -1.33 3.06 18.49
N ARG A 275 -1.82 2.61 19.65
CA ARG A 275 -1.88 1.16 19.93
C ARG A 275 -3.04 0.52 19.20
N ALA A 276 -4.20 1.18 19.14
CA ALA A 276 -5.32 0.80 18.27
C ALA A 276 -4.88 0.71 16.80
N ALA A 277 -4.17 1.72 16.29
CA ALA A 277 -3.65 1.72 14.92
C ALA A 277 -2.71 0.53 14.67
N ARG A 278 -1.74 0.30 15.57
CA ARG A 278 -0.81 -0.84 15.47
C ARG A 278 -1.57 -2.17 15.47
N LEU A 279 -2.53 -2.34 16.39
CA LEU A 279 -3.33 -3.56 16.50
C LEU A 279 -4.06 -3.87 15.19
N LEU A 280 -4.86 -2.92 14.70
CA LEU A 280 -5.67 -3.11 13.49
C LEU A 280 -4.82 -3.30 12.24
N LEU A 281 -3.76 -2.52 12.07
CA LEU A 281 -2.90 -2.61 10.88
C LEU A 281 -2.05 -3.88 10.91
N SER A 282 -1.64 -4.38 12.07
CA SER A 282 -0.87 -5.63 12.19
C SER A 282 -1.72 -6.87 11.94
N ALA A 283 -3.00 -6.86 12.34
CA ALA A 283 -3.93 -7.98 12.15
C ALA A 283 -4.13 -8.32 10.66
N THR A 284 -3.99 -7.34 9.77
CA THR A 284 -4.10 -7.53 8.32
C THR A 284 -3.00 -8.45 7.76
N GLY A 285 -1.86 -8.54 8.44
CA GLY A 285 -0.76 -9.45 8.11
C GLY A 285 -1.10 -10.93 8.28
N ALA A 286 -1.98 -11.27 9.22
CA ALA A 286 -2.41 -12.66 9.44
C ALA A 286 -3.29 -13.19 8.29
N HIS A 287 -3.92 -12.28 7.52
CA HIS A 287 -4.87 -12.62 6.46
C HIS A 287 -4.28 -12.52 5.04
N GLU A 288 -2.95 -12.37 4.88
CA GLU A 288 -2.28 -12.37 3.56
C GLU A 288 -2.58 -13.63 2.73
N GLY A 289 -2.91 -14.74 3.39
CA GLY A 289 -3.36 -15.99 2.77
C GLY A 289 -4.83 -15.98 2.30
N LEU A 290 -5.72 -15.19 2.89
CA LEU A 290 -7.15 -15.23 2.59
C LEU A 290 -7.52 -14.32 1.40
N LEU A 291 -6.92 -13.13 1.31
CA LEU A 291 -7.28 -12.16 0.28
C LEU A 291 -6.66 -12.41 -1.11
N GLY A 292 -6.23 -13.64 -1.44
CA GLY A 292 -5.77 -13.94 -2.81
C GLY A 292 -4.45 -13.29 -3.24
N GLY A 293 -3.64 -12.77 -2.30
CA GLY A 293 -2.54 -11.88 -2.68
C GLY A 293 -3.01 -10.48 -3.08
N ALA A 294 -4.25 -10.10 -2.74
CA ALA A 294 -4.54 -8.70 -2.45
C ALA A 294 -3.71 -8.32 -1.23
N HIS A 295 -2.42 -8.04 -1.51
CA HIS A 295 -1.46 -7.52 -0.58
C HIS A 295 -2.16 -6.47 0.26
N ILE A 296 -1.94 -6.52 1.57
CA ILE A 296 -2.10 -5.37 2.46
C ILE A 296 -1.68 -4.18 1.62
N ALA A 297 -2.64 -3.27 1.35
CA ALA A 297 -2.35 -2.13 0.49
C ALA A 297 -1.04 -1.52 1.01
N PRO A 298 0.02 -1.34 0.19
CA PRO A 298 1.34 -0.97 0.72
C PRO A 298 1.25 0.20 1.72
N ILE A 299 0.32 1.12 1.48
CA ILE A 299 -0.01 2.20 2.41
C ILE A 299 -0.26 1.76 3.87
N ALA A 300 -0.90 0.63 4.13
CA ALA A 300 -1.13 0.10 5.46
C ALA A 300 0.16 -0.43 6.13
N LEU A 301 1.14 -0.93 5.37
CA LEU A 301 2.47 -1.26 5.90
C LEU A 301 3.22 0.03 6.30
N PHE A 302 3.10 1.07 5.49
CA PHE A 302 3.68 2.38 5.80
C PHE A 302 3.03 2.98 7.05
N ASP A 303 1.70 2.98 7.14
CA ASP A 303 0.94 3.48 8.29
C ASP A 303 1.22 2.64 9.56
N LEU A 304 1.36 1.31 9.44
CA LEU A 304 1.78 0.44 10.54
C LEU A 304 3.17 0.82 11.04
N ALA A 305 4.10 1.05 10.12
CA ALA A 305 5.46 1.45 10.46
C ALA A 305 5.48 2.80 11.19
N GLN A 306 4.65 3.76 10.77
CA GLN A 306 4.47 5.04 11.48
C GLN A 306 3.92 4.86 12.89
N ALA A 307 2.91 3.98 13.07
CA ALA A 307 2.36 3.69 14.40
C ALA A 307 3.42 3.08 15.32
N CYS A 308 4.20 2.10 14.84
CA CYS A 308 5.29 1.48 15.58
C CYS A 308 6.42 2.48 15.90
N GLU A 309 6.81 3.32 14.93
CA GLU A 309 7.82 4.36 15.11
C GLU A 309 7.40 5.34 16.22
N ALA A 310 6.13 5.76 16.23
CA ALA A 310 5.58 6.67 17.23
C ALA A 310 5.44 6.03 18.63
N LEU A 311 5.32 4.70 18.70
CA LEU A 311 5.31 3.92 19.94
C LEU A 311 6.72 3.54 20.45
N ASP A 312 7.79 4.01 19.79
CA ASP A 312 9.18 3.63 20.07
C ASP A 312 9.48 2.12 19.86
N ASP A 313 8.65 1.42 19.08
CA ASP A 313 8.85 0.03 18.68
C ASP A 313 9.63 -0.04 17.36
N VAL A 314 10.93 0.26 17.46
CA VAL A 314 11.82 0.43 16.30
C VAL A 314 11.95 -0.86 15.48
N ILE A 315 11.89 -2.02 16.14
CA ILE A 315 12.02 -3.32 15.48
C ILE A 315 10.80 -3.57 14.59
N ALA A 316 9.60 -3.38 15.13
CA ALA A 316 8.37 -3.54 14.35
C ALA A 316 8.27 -2.48 13.22
N ALA A 317 8.70 -1.25 13.49
CA ALA A 317 8.75 -0.20 12.48
C ALA A 317 9.70 -0.56 11.31
N GLU A 318 10.89 -1.07 11.61
CA GLU A 318 11.87 -1.50 10.60
C GLU A 318 11.30 -2.60 9.71
N GLN A 319 10.68 -3.63 10.30
CA GLN A 319 10.08 -4.74 9.56
C GLN A 319 8.94 -4.27 8.64
N ALA A 320 8.08 -3.39 9.13
CA ALA A 320 6.97 -2.85 8.35
C ALA A 320 7.46 -1.95 7.19
N PHE A 321 8.42 -1.04 7.44
CA PHE A 321 9.03 -0.25 6.37
C PHE A 321 9.79 -1.11 5.35
N ALA A 322 10.50 -2.16 5.78
CA ALA A 322 11.21 -3.07 4.88
C ALA A 322 10.24 -3.78 3.92
N ARG A 323 9.09 -4.26 4.41
CA ARG A 323 8.03 -4.84 3.58
C ARG A 323 7.41 -3.80 2.65
N TYR A 324 7.21 -2.57 3.13
CA TYR A 324 6.69 -1.48 2.29
C TYR A 324 7.60 -1.18 1.10
N VAL A 325 8.90 -0.93 1.34
CA VAL A 325 9.84 -0.58 0.27
C VAL A 325 10.11 -1.75 -0.68
N ALA A 326 9.93 -2.99 -0.23
CA ALA A 326 9.95 -4.15 -1.12
C ALA A 326 8.81 -4.10 -2.17
N ALA A 327 7.64 -3.59 -1.78
CA ALA A 327 6.51 -3.36 -2.69
C ALA A 327 6.57 -2.02 -3.43
N ARG A 328 7.20 -0.99 -2.84
CA ARG A 328 7.33 0.37 -3.40
C ARG A 328 8.77 0.87 -3.30
N ASN A 329 9.61 0.32 -4.15
CA ASN A 329 11.06 0.55 -4.13
C ASN A 329 11.50 1.95 -4.58
N HIS A 330 10.60 2.79 -5.11
CA HIS A 330 10.88 4.14 -5.62
C HIS A 330 10.50 5.25 -4.64
N ASP A 331 9.97 4.92 -3.46
CA ASP A 331 9.54 5.89 -2.46
C ASP A 331 10.72 6.35 -1.58
N ALA A 332 11.24 7.54 -1.87
CA ALA A 332 12.38 8.10 -1.13
C ALA A 332 12.08 8.37 0.36
N ASP A 333 10.84 8.75 0.73
CA ASP A 333 10.51 8.99 2.14
C ASP A 333 10.51 7.70 2.94
N ALA A 334 9.99 6.61 2.35
CA ALA A 334 10.01 5.31 3.00
C ALA A 334 11.43 4.76 3.17
N TRP A 335 12.30 4.91 2.17
CA TRP A 335 13.72 4.56 2.32
C TRP A 335 14.40 5.38 3.42
N ARG A 336 14.11 6.68 3.51
CA ARG A 336 14.62 7.56 4.57
C ARG A 336 14.19 7.07 5.96
N ARG A 337 12.91 6.74 6.15
CA ARG A 337 12.41 6.24 7.45
C ARG A 337 12.93 4.85 7.80
N LEU A 338 13.06 3.97 6.81
CA LEU A 338 13.69 2.66 7.00
C LEU A 338 15.15 2.81 7.44
N LEU A 339 15.89 3.72 6.80
CA LEU A 339 17.26 4.04 7.16
C LEU A 339 17.34 4.52 8.62
N PHE A 340 16.43 5.40 9.06
CA PHE A 340 16.38 5.88 10.45
C PHE A 340 16.22 4.71 11.42
N CYS A 341 15.29 3.79 11.15
CA CYS A 341 15.08 2.62 12.00
C CYS A 341 16.34 1.74 12.07
N ARG A 342 16.99 1.47 10.93
CA ARG A 342 18.21 0.64 10.87
C ARG A 342 19.39 1.27 11.60
N LEU A 343 19.56 2.59 11.49
CA LEU A 343 20.60 3.32 12.21
C LEU A 343 20.36 3.27 13.73
N ARG A 344 19.13 3.49 14.18
CA ARG A 344 18.77 3.37 15.61
C ARG A 344 19.09 1.97 16.15
N LEU A 345 18.81 0.93 15.36
CA LEU A 345 19.09 -0.47 15.69
C LEU A 345 20.57 -0.89 15.52
N GLY A 346 21.46 0.00 15.05
CA GLY A 346 22.87 -0.32 14.82
C GLY A 346 23.14 -1.27 13.64
N ARG A 347 22.20 -1.40 12.70
CA ARG A 347 22.31 -2.29 11.52
C ARG A 347 23.03 -1.59 10.36
N PHE A 348 24.29 -1.24 10.55
CA PHE A 348 25.03 -0.36 9.64
C PHE A 348 25.24 -0.95 8.24
N GLU A 349 25.52 -2.25 8.13
CA GLU A 349 25.72 -2.91 6.83
C GLU A 349 24.49 -2.78 5.93
N VAL A 350 23.29 -2.96 6.50
CA VAL A 350 22.02 -2.87 5.77
C VAL A 350 21.56 -1.40 5.61
N ALA A 351 22.04 -0.51 6.48
CA ALA A 351 21.81 0.93 6.37
C ALA A 351 22.51 1.53 5.14
N GLU A 352 23.72 1.07 4.81
CA GLU A 352 24.45 1.51 3.61
C GLU A 352 23.70 1.20 2.32
N GLU A 353 23.13 -0.01 2.21
CA GLU A 353 22.27 -0.36 1.08
C GLU A 353 21.03 0.54 1.04
N GLY A 354 20.41 0.80 2.19
CA GLY A 354 19.29 1.73 2.30
C GLY A 354 19.64 3.14 1.83
N LEU A 355 20.83 3.64 2.15
CA LEU A 355 21.33 4.95 1.71
C LEU A 355 21.54 4.99 0.18
N ARG A 356 22.11 3.94 -0.41
CA ARG A 356 22.23 3.83 -1.87
C ARG A 356 20.87 3.85 -2.56
N ARG A 357 19.89 3.13 -2.03
CA ARG A 357 18.52 3.10 -2.55
C ARG A 357 17.81 4.44 -2.41
N TYR A 358 17.92 5.08 -1.24
CA TYR A 358 17.40 6.42 -1.00
C TYR A 358 17.88 7.42 -2.05
N ARG A 359 19.19 7.47 -2.33
CA ARG A 359 19.77 8.31 -3.39
C ARG A 359 19.26 7.93 -4.77
N GLY A 360 19.19 6.64 -5.07
CA GLY A 360 18.67 6.12 -6.34
C GLY A 360 17.22 6.51 -6.62
N CYS A 361 16.44 6.84 -5.58
CA CYS A 361 15.06 7.30 -5.69
C CYS A 361 14.91 8.84 -5.65
N GLY A 362 16.01 9.59 -5.76
CA GLY A 362 16.00 11.06 -5.74
C GLY A 362 16.12 11.68 -4.35
N GLY A 363 16.47 10.89 -3.34
CA GLY A 363 16.80 11.39 -2.00
C GLY A 363 18.02 12.30 -1.97
N LYS A 364 18.01 13.32 -1.11
CA LYS A 364 19.08 14.30 -0.95
C LYS A 364 19.80 14.12 0.37
N ASP A 365 21.12 14.00 0.31
CA ASP A 365 21.96 13.79 1.50
C ASP A 365 21.86 14.96 2.50
N GLU A 366 21.68 16.20 2.03
CA GLU A 366 21.49 17.38 2.87
C GLU A 366 20.21 17.29 3.72
N ASP A 367 19.08 16.92 3.10
CA ASP A 367 17.80 16.74 3.79
C ASP A 367 17.87 15.62 4.83
N LEU A 368 18.53 14.51 4.45
CA LEU A 368 18.75 13.36 5.32
C LEU A 368 19.60 13.76 6.55
N ALA A 369 20.72 14.45 6.32
CA ALA A 369 21.61 14.92 7.37
C ALA A 369 20.89 15.86 8.34
N LEU A 370 20.19 16.88 7.81
CA LEU A 370 19.45 17.85 8.62
C LEU A 370 18.44 17.16 9.54
N GLN A 371 17.70 16.18 9.03
CA GLN A 371 16.70 15.47 9.82
C GLN A 371 17.31 14.55 10.88
N LEU A 372 18.42 13.85 10.57
CA LEU A 372 19.11 13.00 11.53
C LEU A 372 19.77 13.83 12.64
N VAL A 373 20.40 14.98 12.32
CA VAL A 373 20.93 15.91 13.32
C VAL A 373 19.80 16.41 14.22
N ALA A 374 18.68 16.83 13.62
CA ALA A 374 17.52 17.27 14.40
C ALA A 374 16.99 16.18 15.34
N ALA A 375 17.05 14.90 14.93
CA ALA A 375 16.62 13.79 15.75
C ALA A 375 17.58 13.49 16.92
N ILE A 376 18.90 13.56 16.70
CA ILE A 376 19.91 13.47 17.77
C ILE A 376 19.71 14.57 18.81
N VAL A 377 19.54 15.81 18.34
CA VAL A 377 19.46 17.01 19.19
C VAL A 377 18.15 17.09 19.99
N ARG A 378 17.03 16.64 19.44
CA ARG A 378 15.72 16.80 20.09
C ARG A 378 15.49 15.87 21.29
N GLY A 379 16.37 14.91 21.54
CA GLY A 379 16.37 14.06 22.75
C GLY A 379 15.21 13.07 22.86
N ARG A 380 14.51 12.77 21.76
CA ARG A 380 13.39 11.80 21.77
C ARG A 380 13.84 10.34 21.72
N TRP A 381 15.07 10.10 21.26
CA TRP A 381 15.64 8.76 21.10
C TRP A 381 16.50 8.38 22.30
N ARG A 382 16.61 7.08 22.53
CA ARG A 382 17.48 6.55 23.58
C ARG A 382 18.92 6.95 23.29
N LEU A 383 19.71 7.02 24.35
CA LEU A 383 21.06 7.53 24.25
C LEU A 383 21.95 6.64 23.35
N THR A 384 21.78 5.32 23.42
CA THR A 384 22.43 4.35 22.51
C THR A 384 22.00 4.50 21.05
N GLU A 385 20.72 4.78 20.79
CA GLU A 385 20.22 5.03 19.43
C GLU A 385 20.82 6.30 18.83
N ARG A 386 20.92 7.36 19.62
CA ARG A 386 21.57 8.61 19.21
C ARG A 386 23.05 8.41 18.96
N ALA A 387 23.73 7.63 19.81
CA ALA A 387 25.13 7.26 19.62
C ALA A 387 25.34 6.52 18.28
N ASN A 388 24.49 5.53 17.96
CA ASN A 388 24.56 4.81 16.69
C ASN A 388 24.40 5.75 15.48
N VAL A 389 23.43 6.66 15.55
CA VAL A 389 23.18 7.61 14.45
C VAL A 389 24.32 8.62 14.32
N ALA A 390 24.82 9.14 15.44
CA ALA A 390 25.95 10.08 15.47
C ALA A 390 27.21 9.44 14.88
N GLY A 391 27.54 8.21 15.29
CA GLY A 391 28.68 7.48 14.75
C GLY A 391 28.56 7.23 13.24
N PHE A 392 27.36 6.90 12.73
CA PHE A 392 27.16 6.70 11.30
C PHE A 392 27.31 7.98 10.48
N LEU A 393 26.82 9.11 11.00
CA LEU A 393 26.87 10.41 10.34
C LEU A 393 28.24 11.09 10.39
N ALA A 394 28.98 10.92 11.48
CA ALA A 394 30.26 11.56 11.72
C ALA A 394 31.23 11.51 10.51
N PRO A 395 31.55 10.33 9.93
CA PRO A 395 32.45 10.27 8.78
C PRO A 395 31.85 10.80 7.47
N ARG A 396 30.52 10.95 7.37
CA ARG A 396 29.82 11.43 6.16
C ARG A 396 29.66 12.94 6.13
N LEU A 397 29.58 13.55 7.30
CA LEU A 397 29.58 15.01 7.44
C LEU A 397 30.99 15.59 7.33
N ALA A 398 32.01 14.76 7.45
CA ALA A 398 33.41 15.12 7.17
C ALA A 398 33.63 15.76 5.81
N THR A 399 32.95 15.26 4.78
CA THR A 399 33.05 15.76 3.40
C THR A 399 32.09 16.91 3.11
N THR A 400 31.13 17.18 4.01
CA THR A 400 30.07 18.19 3.87
C THR A 400 30.08 19.22 5.01
N ALA A 401 31.15 19.32 5.79
CA ALA A 401 31.23 20.16 6.99
C ALA A 401 30.99 21.66 6.74
N ALA A 402 31.14 22.12 5.49
CA ALA A 402 30.77 23.47 5.06
C ALA A 402 29.24 23.74 5.04
N LEU A 403 28.41 22.69 5.16
CA LEU A 403 26.95 22.74 5.01
C LEU A 403 26.19 22.56 6.34
N LEU A 404 26.87 22.29 7.46
CA LEU A 404 26.23 22.27 8.78
C LEU A 404 25.87 23.71 9.16
N PRO A 405 24.58 24.11 9.17
CA PRO A 405 24.22 25.49 9.44
C PRO A 405 24.52 25.82 10.91
N GLU A 406 25.01 27.04 11.20
CA GLU A 406 25.17 27.56 12.58
C GLU A 406 23.90 27.40 13.42
N THR A 407 22.72 27.38 12.78
CA THR A 407 21.42 27.17 13.42
C THR A 407 21.24 25.77 14.03
N LEU A 408 21.93 24.73 13.55
CA LEU A 408 21.93 23.41 14.19
C LEU A 408 22.76 23.40 15.47
N ILE A 409 23.91 24.09 15.45
CA ILE A 409 24.77 24.30 16.63
C ILE A 409 23.98 25.09 17.68
N ASP A 410 23.33 26.17 17.28
CA ASP A 410 22.47 26.97 18.16
C ASP A 410 21.24 26.21 18.65
N GLY A 411 20.65 25.32 17.84
CA GLY A 411 19.52 24.49 18.21
C GLY A 411 19.87 23.41 19.24
N ALA A 412 21.03 22.76 19.08
CA ALA A 412 21.58 21.80 20.03
C ALA A 412 21.91 22.45 21.38
N LEU A 413 22.46 23.65 21.35
CA LEU A 413 22.91 24.41 22.51
C LEU A 413 21.80 25.24 23.17
N ARG A 414 20.53 25.07 22.77
CA ARG A 414 19.36 25.67 23.43
C ARG A 414 18.69 24.74 24.45
N ARG A 415 19.04 23.45 24.50
CA ARG A 415 18.40 22.45 25.39
C ARG A 415 19.31 21.83 26.46
N GLY A 416 20.63 22.00 26.37
CA GLY A 416 21.53 21.77 27.50
C GLY A 416 21.39 22.87 28.55
N PRO A 417 21.93 22.70 29.78
CA PRO A 417 22.03 23.82 30.72
C PRO A 417 22.66 24.99 29.99
N ALA A 418 22.08 26.18 30.16
CA ALA A 418 22.54 27.40 29.53
C ALA A 418 23.91 27.80 30.10
N GLU A 419 24.96 27.07 29.73
CA GLU A 419 26.34 27.38 30.06
C GLU A 419 27.01 27.98 28.83
N PRO A 420 27.25 29.30 28.82
CA PRO A 420 28.08 29.96 27.82
C PRO A 420 29.45 29.28 27.66
N ASP A 421 29.93 28.65 28.73
CA ASP A 421 31.22 27.97 28.81
C ASP A 421 31.24 26.66 28.00
N LEU A 422 30.19 25.83 28.04
CA LEU A 422 30.08 24.63 27.19
C LEU A 422 30.07 24.99 25.69
N ARG A 423 29.42 26.10 25.34
CA ARG A 423 29.41 26.66 23.96
C ARG A 423 30.81 27.01 23.49
N GLN A 424 31.57 27.69 24.34
CA GLN A 424 32.92 28.13 24.03
C GLN A 424 33.91 26.97 24.05
N ARG A 425 33.77 26.01 24.98
CA ARG A 425 34.51 24.75 25.05
C ARG A 425 34.27 23.87 23.83
N LEU A 426 33.02 23.72 23.37
CA LEU A 426 32.73 22.98 22.15
C LEU A 426 33.31 23.69 20.91
N ARG A 427 33.17 25.02 20.80
CA ARG A 427 33.80 25.77 19.71
C ARG A 427 35.33 25.64 19.71
N SER A 428 35.96 25.62 20.88
CA SER A 428 37.42 25.51 21.02
C SER A 428 37.94 24.07 20.87
N ALA A 429 37.21 23.06 21.35
CA ALA A 429 37.50 21.64 21.12
C ALA A 429 37.37 21.25 19.65
N VAL A 430 36.47 21.93 18.93
CA VAL A 430 36.22 21.73 17.49
C VAL A 430 37.17 22.60 16.64
N ALA A 431 37.71 23.69 17.20
CA ALA A 431 38.68 24.55 16.53
C ALA A 431 40.03 23.84 16.36
N GLY A 432 40.46 23.64 15.12
CA GLY A 432 41.71 22.96 14.79
C GLY A 432 41.56 21.45 14.53
N LEU A 433 40.38 20.87 14.78
CA LEU A 433 40.06 19.53 14.30
C LEU A 433 39.83 19.55 12.78
N PRO A 434 40.20 18.50 12.05
CA PRO A 434 39.72 18.29 10.69
C PRO A 434 38.19 18.34 10.66
N ALA A 435 37.60 18.92 9.61
CA ALA A 435 36.16 19.03 9.37
C ALA A 435 35.33 17.78 9.79
N ALA A 436 35.89 16.59 9.54
CA ALA A 436 35.40 15.29 9.98
C ALA A 436 35.24 15.14 11.49
N ALA A 437 36.33 15.38 12.23
CA ALA A 437 36.38 15.25 13.67
C ALA A 437 35.57 16.37 14.35
N ALA A 438 35.51 17.54 13.72
CA ALA A 438 34.67 18.66 14.13
C ALA A 438 33.17 18.33 14.07
N ALA A 439 32.70 17.76 12.96
CA ALA A 439 31.30 17.34 12.80
C ALA A 439 30.94 16.18 13.75
N ALA A 440 31.84 15.21 13.91
CA ALA A 440 31.69 14.11 14.86
C ALA A 440 31.54 14.63 16.29
N ALA A 441 32.36 15.60 16.68
CA ALA A 441 32.33 16.26 17.98
C ALA A 441 31.00 16.98 18.24
N LEU A 442 30.50 17.73 17.26
CA LEU A 442 29.23 18.47 17.37
C LEU A 442 28.00 17.56 17.48
N LEU A 443 28.02 16.37 16.88
CA LEU A 443 26.93 15.39 16.99
C LEU A 443 26.97 14.58 18.29
N THR A 444 28.17 14.40 18.84
CA THR A 444 28.43 13.60 20.04
C THR A 444 28.21 14.41 21.31
N ALA A 445 28.53 15.70 21.28
CA ALA A 445 28.41 16.59 22.45
C ALA A 445 27.00 16.65 23.07
N PRO A 446 25.89 16.77 22.32
CA PRO A 446 24.54 16.74 22.90
C PRO A 446 24.22 15.40 23.58
N VAL A 447 24.80 14.30 23.07
CA VAL A 447 24.60 12.95 23.63
C VAL A 447 25.38 12.80 24.94
N LEU A 448 26.64 13.26 24.99
CA LEU A 448 27.48 13.19 26.18
C LEU A 448 27.09 14.18 27.28
N ALA A 449 26.58 15.36 26.92
CA ALA A 449 26.17 16.40 27.87
C ALA A 449 24.98 15.97 28.77
N GLU A 450 24.19 14.98 28.35
CA GLU A 450 23.08 14.43 29.15
C GLU A 450 23.55 13.43 30.23
N LEU A 451 24.80 12.97 30.15
CA LEU A 451 25.37 12.01 31.09
C LEU A 451 26.05 12.75 32.24
N ARG A 452 25.78 12.31 33.48
CA ARG A 452 26.35 12.90 34.71
C ARG A 452 27.60 12.17 35.21
N ALA A 453 27.79 10.92 34.81
CA ALA A 453 28.91 10.09 35.26
C ALA A 453 29.94 9.91 34.14
N ASP A 454 31.21 10.06 34.47
CA ASP A 454 32.31 9.98 33.50
C ASP A 454 32.48 8.58 32.89
N ASP A 455 32.16 7.53 33.65
CA ASP A 455 32.16 6.15 33.13
C ASP A 455 31.13 5.97 32.01
N GLN A 456 29.93 6.54 32.16
CA GLN A 456 28.88 6.49 31.13
C GLN A 456 29.28 7.31 29.90
N ARG A 457 29.92 8.46 30.09
CA ARG A 457 30.43 9.28 28.97
C ARG A 457 31.47 8.52 28.17
N THR A 458 32.38 7.83 28.86
CA THR A 458 33.44 7.04 28.24
C THR A 458 32.87 5.86 27.43
N GLU A 459 31.89 5.13 27.98
CA GLU A 459 31.23 4.02 27.30
C GLU A 459 30.51 4.46 26.01
N ILE A 460 29.81 5.59 26.07
CA ILE A 460 29.05 6.11 24.93
C ILE A 460 29.98 6.72 23.88
N ALA A 461 31.04 7.41 24.30
CA ALA A 461 32.07 7.90 23.39
C ALA A 461 32.77 6.74 22.67
N ALA A 462 33.04 5.62 23.37
CA ALA A 462 33.57 4.41 22.75
C ALA A 462 32.61 3.79 21.73
N THR A 463 31.31 3.73 22.06
CA THR A 463 30.27 3.26 21.13
C THR A 463 30.24 4.11 19.86
N ILE A 464 30.28 5.44 19.98
CA ILE A 464 30.29 6.35 18.83
C ILE A 464 31.54 6.14 17.97
N ALA A 465 32.71 6.00 18.58
CA ALA A 465 33.96 5.75 17.87
C ALA A 465 33.93 4.42 17.11
N GLU A 466 33.44 3.34 17.75
CA GLU A 466 33.30 2.03 17.12
C GLU A 466 32.37 2.10 15.90
N VAL A 467 31.23 2.77 16.04
CA VAL A 467 30.27 2.94 14.94
C VAL A 467 30.87 3.78 13.82
N ALA A 468 31.60 4.86 14.14
CA ALA A 468 32.27 5.69 13.13
C ALA A 468 33.26 4.87 12.31
N VAL A 469 34.05 4.00 12.95
CA VAL A 469 34.97 3.08 12.25
C VAL A 469 34.21 2.13 11.34
N LYS A 470 33.12 1.51 11.82
CA LYS A 470 32.26 0.64 11.00
C LYS A 470 31.66 1.37 9.80
N ALA A 471 31.41 2.67 9.96
CA ALA A 471 30.84 3.52 8.92
C ALA A 471 31.91 4.18 8.00
N GLY A 472 33.18 3.78 8.13
CA GLY A 472 34.29 4.15 7.24
C GLY A 472 35.26 5.22 7.77
N ALA A 473 35.20 5.60 9.06
CA ALA A 473 36.14 6.54 9.66
C ALA A 473 37.52 5.92 9.93
N ASP A 474 38.56 6.74 9.92
CA ASP A 474 39.88 6.35 10.44
C ASP A 474 39.80 6.06 11.95
N SER A 475 40.35 4.91 12.38
CA SER A 475 40.23 4.43 13.75
C SER A 475 40.99 5.28 14.76
N GLY A 476 42.13 5.86 14.38
CA GLY A 476 42.89 6.77 15.23
C GLY A 476 42.15 8.09 15.41
N ALA A 477 41.65 8.66 14.33
CA ALA A 477 40.91 9.92 14.35
C ALA A 477 39.57 9.82 15.11
N ALA A 478 38.81 8.73 14.91
CA ALA A 478 37.54 8.51 15.60
C ALA A 478 37.73 8.41 17.12
N ARG A 479 38.79 7.71 17.55
CA ARG A 479 39.12 7.54 18.96
C ARG A 479 39.62 8.83 19.61
N ALA A 480 40.50 9.56 18.93
CA ALA A 480 41.00 10.85 19.43
C ALA A 480 39.89 11.90 19.58
N ALA A 481 38.92 11.94 18.65
CA ALA A 481 37.76 12.81 18.75
C ALA A 481 36.89 12.45 19.97
N ALA A 482 36.61 11.16 20.17
CA ALA A 482 35.85 10.66 21.32
C ALA A 482 36.53 11.00 22.66
N GLU A 483 37.84 10.78 22.79
CA GLU A 483 38.61 11.09 24.00
C GLU A 483 38.65 12.60 24.29
N SER A 484 38.82 13.44 23.26
CA SER A 484 38.79 14.90 23.38
C SER A 484 37.43 15.44 23.84
N LEU A 485 36.34 14.81 23.39
CA LEU A 485 34.97 15.19 23.76
C LEU A 485 34.60 14.85 25.19
N VAL A 486 35.00 13.68 25.67
CA VAL A 486 34.79 13.27 27.07
C VAL A 486 35.46 14.27 28.00
N GLY A 487 36.72 14.66 27.70
CA GLY A 487 37.45 15.65 28.49
C GLY A 487 36.86 17.07 28.43
N SER A 488 36.13 17.42 27.37
CA SER A 488 35.51 18.75 27.21
C SER A 488 34.11 18.86 27.80
N CYS A 489 33.43 17.73 28.02
CA CYS A 489 32.09 17.64 28.62
C CYS A 489 32.13 17.32 30.13
N ALA A 490 33.31 16.95 30.66
CA ALA A 490 33.65 16.93 32.08
C ALA A 490 33.76 18.36 32.62
#